data_AF-A0A258JP66-F1
#
_entry.id   AF-A0A258JP66-F1
#
_cell.length_a   1.000
_cell.length_b   1.000
_cell.length_c   1.000
_cell.angle_alpha   90.00
_cell.angle_beta   90.00
_cell.angle_gamma   90.00
#
_symmetry.space_group_name_H-M   'P 1'
#
loop_
_entity.id
_entity.type
_entity.pdbx_description
1 polymer ?
#
loop_
_entity_poly.entity_id
_entity_poly.type
_entity_poly.pdbx_seq_one_letter_code
_entity_poly.pdbx_strand_id
1 'polypeptide(L)'
;KIKLLQTNKIGIWDVLENCERKGSLDIHIKNHKPNDFESLFNQFPNIKKIIFNGKESHRYFIKNFGQIKGITYYVMPSTSPANTMSFENKLKIWSTCFE
;
A
#
# COMPACT_ATOMS: atom_id res chain seq x y z
N LYS A 1 -14.49 -10.26 -8.31
CA LYS A 1 -13.50 -9.31 -7.75
C LYS A 1 -12.13 -9.98 -7.52
N ILE A 2 -12.03 -11.03 -6.69
CA ILE A 2 -10.76 -11.74 -6.45
C ILE A 2 -10.15 -12.34 -7.72
N LYS A 3 -10.96 -12.98 -8.57
CA LYS A 3 -10.52 -13.56 -9.85
C LYS A 3 -9.84 -12.54 -10.78
N LEU A 4 -10.32 -11.29 -10.80
CA LEU A 4 -9.71 -10.23 -11.60
C LEU A 4 -8.29 -9.92 -11.11
N LEU A 5 -8.10 -9.82 -9.80
CA LEU A 5 -6.79 -9.56 -9.21
C LEU A 5 -5.82 -10.72 -9.48
N GLN A 6 -6.28 -11.96 -9.30
CA GLN A 6 -5.48 -13.14 -9.57
C GLN A 6 -5.06 -13.24 -11.05
N THR A 7 -5.98 -13.02 -11.99
CA THR A 7 -5.66 -13.02 -13.43
C THR A 7 -4.61 -11.96 -13.78
N ASN A 8 -4.66 -10.80 -13.12
CA ASN A 8 -3.70 -9.71 -13.33
C ASN A 8 -2.47 -9.78 -12.41
N LYS A 9 -2.32 -10.86 -11.61
CA LYS A 9 -1.22 -11.06 -10.64
C LYS A 9 -1.08 -9.90 -9.64
N ILE A 10 -2.20 -9.35 -9.19
CA ILE A 10 -2.27 -8.26 -8.22
C ILE A 10 -2.57 -8.84 -6.83
N GLY A 11 -1.68 -8.58 -5.88
CA GLY A 11 -1.92 -8.78 -4.46
C GLY A 11 -2.39 -7.48 -3.80
N ILE A 12 -3.34 -7.57 -2.87
CA ILE A 12 -3.77 -6.45 -2.03
C ILE A 12 -3.51 -6.85 -0.59
N TRP A 13 -2.84 -5.97 0.15
CA TRP A 13 -2.57 -6.18 1.57
C TRP A 13 -2.44 -4.85 2.30
N ASP A 14 -2.51 -4.89 3.62
CA ASP A 14 -2.34 -3.74 4.49
C ASP A 14 -0.92 -3.67 5.02
N VAL A 15 -0.38 -2.47 5.21
CA VAL A 15 0.97 -2.30 5.80
C VAL A 15 0.97 -2.60 7.29
N LEU A 16 -0.13 -2.30 7.98
CA LEU A 16 -0.30 -2.52 9.41
C LEU A 16 -1.25 -3.69 9.61
N GLU A 17 -0.79 -4.72 10.32
CA GLU A 17 -1.60 -5.88 10.74
C GLU A 17 -2.69 -5.46 11.72
N ASN A 18 -2.30 -4.60 12.67
CA ASN A 18 -3.20 -4.01 13.64
C ASN A 18 -2.80 -2.55 13.87
N CYS A 19 -3.81 -1.69 14.02
CA CYS A 19 -3.60 -0.34 14.52
C CYS A 19 -4.82 0.08 15.34
N GLU A 20 -4.57 0.67 16.49
CA GLU A 20 -5.62 1.33 17.25
C GLU A 20 -5.78 2.73 16.69
N ARG A 21 -6.93 3.05 16.12
CA ARG A 21 -7.24 4.40 15.65
C ARG A 21 -8.54 4.89 16.27
N LYS A 22 -8.47 5.97 17.07
CA LYS A 22 -9.66 6.68 17.56
C LYS A 22 -10.07 7.73 16.53
N GLY A 23 -11.17 7.49 15.81
CA GLY A 23 -11.65 8.37 14.73
C GLY A 23 -11.04 8.07 13.35
N SER A 24 -11.21 8.98 12.40
CA SER A 24 -10.74 8.83 11.00
C SER A 24 -9.37 9.46 10.72
N LEU A 25 -8.84 10.23 11.68
CA LEU A 25 -7.58 10.96 11.51
C LEU A 25 -6.37 10.07 11.86
N ASP A 26 -5.35 10.11 11.00
CA ASP A 26 -4.14 9.29 11.14
C ASP A 26 -3.28 9.68 12.36
N ILE A 27 -3.48 10.87 12.92
CA ILE A 27 -2.81 11.34 14.15
C ILE A 27 -3.13 10.47 15.39
N HIS A 28 -4.18 9.65 15.32
CA HIS A 28 -4.63 8.82 16.43
C HIS A 28 -4.22 7.35 16.29
N ILE A 29 -3.38 7.01 15.30
CA ILE A 29 -2.86 5.65 15.13
C ILE A 29 -1.84 5.36 16.24
N LYS A 30 -2.17 4.44 17.14
CA LYS A 30 -1.32 3.92 18.22
C LYS A 30 -1.21 2.39 18.13
N ASN A 31 -0.21 1.81 18.79
CA ASN A 31 0.03 0.36 18.82
C ASN A 31 0.06 -0.29 17.42
N HIS A 32 0.68 0.39 16.45
CA HIS A 32 0.73 -0.12 15.08
C HIS A 32 1.74 -1.26 14.99
N LYS A 33 1.27 -2.45 14.59
CA LYS A 33 2.12 -3.60 14.28
C LYS A 33 2.18 -3.76 12.76
N PRO A 34 3.36 -3.66 12.12
CA PRO A 34 3.45 -3.91 10.68
C PRO A 34 3.17 -5.38 10.37
N ASN A 35 2.60 -5.67 9.20
CA ASN A 35 2.53 -7.04 8.68
C ASN A 35 3.94 -7.57 8.40
N ASP A 36 4.11 -8.89 8.43
CA ASP A 36 5.38 -9.54 8.11
C ASP A 36 5.63 -9.54 6.59
N PHE A 37 6.24 -8.44 6.13
CA PHE A 37 6.66 -8.30 4.74
C PHE A 37 7.89 -9.14 4.40
N GLU A 38 8.76 -9.47 5.37
CA GLU A 38 9.94 -10.29 5.10
C GLU A 38 9.55 -11.70 4.66
N SER A 39 8.64 -12.34 5.40
CA SER A 39 8.09 -13.65 5.02
C SER A 39 7.38 -13.60 3.67
N LEU A 40 6.67 -12.51 3.37
CA LEU A 40 6.02 -12.33 2.08
C LEU A 40 7.03 -12.28 0.92
N PHE A 41 8.09 -11.47 1.02
CA PHE A 41 9.08 -11.39 -0.05
C PHE A 41 9.87 -12.69 -0.22
N ASN A 42 10.10 -13.42 0.88
CA ASN A 42 10.70 -14.75 0.83
C ASN A 42 9.79 -15.77 0.14
N GLN A 43 8.48 -15.74 0.41
CA GLN A 43 7.51 -16.63 -0.22
C GLN A 43 7.24 -16.25 -1.69
N PHE A 44 7.30 -14.96 -2.01
CA PHE A 44 6.99 -14.42 -3.33
C PHE A 44 8.16 -13.56 -3.88
N PRO A 45 9.28 -14.20 -4.26
CA PRO A 45 10.47 -13.48 -4.73
C PRO A 45 10.27 -12.77 -6.08
N ASN A 46 9.16 -13.06 -6.78
CA ASN A 46 8.81 -12.40 -8.04
C ASN A 46 8.12 -11.04 -7.85
N ILE A 47 7.89 -10.59 -6.61
CA ILE A 47 7.36 -9.24 -6.36
C ILE A 47 8.43 -8.22 -6.73
N LYS A 48 8.15 -7.44 -7.78
CA LYS A 48 9.03 -6.37 -8.27
C LYS A 48 8.46 -4.97 -8.09
N LYS A 49 7.20 -4.86 -7.68
CA LYS A 49 6.45 -3.60 -7.64
C LYS A 49 5.59 -3.55 -6.39
N ILE A 50 5.67 -2.45 -5.64
CA ILE A 50 4.79 -2.16 -4.51
C ILE A 50 4.13 -0.81 -4.75
N ILE A 51 2.80 -0.79 -4.64
CA ILE A 51 1.99 0.40 -4.87
C ILE A 51 1.31 0.76 -3.55
N PHE A 52 1.73 1.86 -2.95
CA PHE A 52 1.19 2.38 -1.70
C PHE A 52 -0.04 3.23 -1.94
N ASN A 53 -1.13 2.91 -1.25
CA ASN A 53 -2.32 3.73 -1.20
C ASN A 53 -2.15 4.83 -0.15
N GLY A 54 -1.71 6.01 -0.56
CA GLY A 54 -1.43 7.15 0.32
C GLY A 54 0.00 7.21 0.85
N LYS A 55 0.38 8.39 1.36
CA LYS A 55 1.74 8.66 1.86
C LYS A 55 2.04 7.96 3.19
N GLU A 56 1.02 7.78 4.04
CA GLU A 56 1.20 7.16 5.36
C GLU A 56 1.59 5.68 5.26
N SER A 57 0.97 4.91 4.36
CA SER A 57 1.32 3.51 4.16
C SER A 57 2.78 3.35 3.71
N HIS A 58 3.23 4.19 2.77
CA HIS A 58 4.65 4.26 2.38
C HIS A 58 5.57 4.61 3.57
N ARG A 59 5.19 5.61 4.38
CA ARG A 59 5.97 6.04 5.55
C ARG A 59 6.13 4.92 6.57
N TYR A 60 5.05 4.21 6.90
CA TYR A 60 5.11 3.07 7.82
C TYR A 60 5.95 1.93 7.27
N PHE A 61 5.83 1.61 5.98
CA PHE A 61 6.60 0.55 5.35
C PHE A 61 8.11 0.85 5.40
N ILE A 62 8.53 2.01 4.89
CA ILE A 62 9.95 2.39 4.85
C ILE A 62 10.56 2.49 6.26
N LYS A 63 9.79 2.98 7.24
CA LYS A 63 10.28 3.07 8.63
C LYS A 63 10.59 1.70 9.24
N ASN A 64 9.84 0.66 8.88
CA ASN A 64 10.01 -0.68 9.46
C ASN A 64 10.93 -1.57 8.63
N PHE A 65 10.84 -1.52 7.29
CA PHE A 65 11.53 -2.46 6.39
C PHE A 65 12.58 -1.80 5.50
N GLY A 66 12.65 -0.47 5.46
CA GLY A 66 13.54 0.26 4.56
C GLY A 66 13.23 0.04 3.08
N GLN A 67 14.21 0.35 2.23
CA GLN A 67 14.12 0.06 0.79
C GLN A 67 14.72 -1.30 0.47
N ILE A 68 13.89 -2.18 -0.07
CA ILE A 68 14.28 -3.48 -0.58
C ILE A 68 14.79 -3.35 -2.01
N LYS A 69 15.98 -3.90 -2.28
CA LYS A 69 16.63 -3.87 -3.58
C LYS A 69 15.83 -4.67 -4.61
N GLY A 70 15.65 -4.11 -5.81
CA GLY A 70 14.94 -4.77 -6.91
C GLY A 70 13.42 -4.57 -6.90
N ILE A 71 12.88 -3.84 -5.92
CA ILE A 71 11.48 -3.45 -5.86
C ILE A 71 11.32 -1.98 -6.27
N THR A 72 10.42 -1.72 -7.20
CA THR A 72 9.96 -0.38 -7.56
C THR A 72 8.78 0.03 -6.69
N TYR A 73 8.87 1.20 -6.08
CA TYR A 73 7.84 1.74 -5.21
C TYR A 73 7.04 2.85 -5.90
N TYR A 74 5.72 2.77 -5.80
CA TYR A 74 4.80 3.80 -6.27
C TYR A 74 3.97 4.32 -5.10
N VAL A 75 3.86 5.63 -4.94
CA VAL A 75 3.01 6.23 -3.90
C VAL A 75 1.84 6.93 -4.56
N MET A 76 0.66 6.36 -4.40
CA MET A 76 -0.56 6.81 -5.05
C MET A 76 -1.41 7.67 -4.11
N PRO A 77 -2.27 8.54 -4.65
CA PRO A 77 -3.24 9.28 -3.83
C PRO A 77 -4.18 8.30 -3.11
N SER A 78 -4.47 8.60 -1.84
CA SER A 78 -5.34 7.77 -1.02
C SER A 78 -6.71 7.60 -1.68
N THR A 79 -7.21 6.37 -1.73
CA THR A 79 -8.57 6.07 -2.21
C THR A 79 -9.66 6.38 -1.17
N SER A 80 -9.30 6.85 0.04
CA SER A 80 -10.24 7.24 1.09
C SER A 80 -11.17 8.39 0.66
N PRO A 81 -12.43 8.43 1.15
CA PRO A 81 -13.34 9.56 0.96
C PRO A 81 -12.79 10.89 1.50
N ALA A 82 -11.89 10.83 2.48
CA ALA A 82 -11.24 12.01 3.04
C ALA A 82 -10.27 12.70 2.06
N ASN A 83 -9.86 12.00 0.99
CA ASN A 83 -9.06 12.59 -0.07
C ASN A 83 -9.97 13.26 -1.11
N THR A 84 -9.98 14.59 -1.10
CA THR A 84 -10.85 15.48 -1.90
C THR A 84 -10.58 15.47 -3.41
N MET A 85 -9.59 14.70 -3.88
CA MET A 85 -9.29 14.56 -5.31
C MET A 85 -10.43 13.85 -6.07
N SER A 86 -10.76 14.36 -7.27
CA SER A 86 -11.76 13.75 -8.15
C SER A 86 -11.36 12.34 -8.56
N PHE A 87 -12.36 11.50 -8.85
CA PHE A 87 -12.15 10.13 -9.29
C PHE A 87 -11.30 10.06 -10.57
N GLU A 88 -11.56 10.92 -11.56
CA GLU A 88 -10.84 10.94 -12.83
C GLU A 88 -9.34 11.23 -12.65
N ASN A 89 -9.00 12.17 -11.78
CA ASN A 89 -7.61 12.49 -11.48
C ASN A 89 -6.94 11.34 -10.72
N LYS A 90 -7.64 10.70 -9.76
CA LYS A 90 -7.13 9.49 -9.10
C LYS A 90 -6.88 8.39 -10.13
N LEU A 91 -7.84 8.11 -11.01
CA LEU A 91 -7.72 7.08 -12.04
C LEU A 91 -6.52 7.34 -12.95
N LYS A 92 -6.37 8.57 -13.45
CA LYS A 92 -5.24 8.95 -14.30
C LYS A 92 -3.89 8.67 -13.64
N ILE A 93 -3.76 9.00 -12.36
CA ILE A 93 -2.53 8.76 -11.60
C ILE A 93 -2.33 7.25 -11.35
N TRP A 94 -3.35 6.55 -10.87
CA TRP A 94 -3.28 5.12 -10.59
C TRP A 94 -2.96 4.28 -11.83
N SER A 95 -3.45 4.65 -13.02
CA SER A 95 -3.14 3.92 -14.26
C SER A 95 -1.64 3.92 -14.61
N THR A 96 -0.87 4.91 -14.17
CA THR A 96 0.58 5.02 -14.49
C THR A 96 1.45 3.93 -13.90
N CYS A 97 0.97 3.19 -12.89
CA CYS A 97 1.75 2.10 -12.29
C CYS A 97 1.41 0.72 -12.87
N PHE A 98 0.40 0.62 -13.74
CA PHE A 98 0.01 -0.60 -14.43
C PHE A 98 0.45 -0.52 -15.91
N GLU A 99 1.76 -0.50 -16.11
CA GLU A 99 2.42 -0.81 -17.39
C GLU A 99 2.98 -2.23 -17.36
#